data_AF-A0AA50CUJ2-F1
#
_entry.id   AF-A0AA50CUJ2-F1
#
_cell.length_a   1.000
_cell.length_b   1.000
_cell.length_c   1.000
_cell.angle_alpha   90.00
_cell.angle_beta   90.00
_cell.angle_gamma   90.00
#
_symmetry.space_group_name_H-M   'P 1'
#
loop_
_entity.id
_entity.type
_entity.pdbx_description
1 polymer ?
#
loop_
_entity_poly.entity_id
_entity_poly.type
_entity_poly.pdbx_seq_one_letter_code
_entity_poly.pdbx_strand_id
1 'polypeptide(L)'
;MLIALEASKIKPSDIDPIRLRELALDIERRAVFVSACQAWITAGREVSGIAAVIRETPWRFILTNSGQAIEVEHVDELEAAYWKAVDEMNVGRSCIGNEGHEEYVLEGIRNCLKVHRRASQFMTFEDDFARVEDAISNLFEGTGYIYNGENSFIPDDE
;
A
#
# COMPACT_ATOMS: atom_id res chain seq x y z
N MET A 1 -14.97 -14.94 15.14
CA MET A 1 -15.88 -15.29 14.04
C MET A 1 -17.28 -14.69 14.26
N LEU A 2 -17.36 -13.39 14.58
CA LEU A 2 -18.63 -12.65 14.83
C LEU A 2 -18.74 -11.41 13.91
N ILE A 3 -17.62 -10.78 13.59
CA ILE A 3 -17.53 -9.58 12.74
C ILE A 3 -18.02 -9.82 11.30
N ALA A 4 -17.80 -11.02 10.75
CA ALA A 4 -18.24 -11.37 9.39
C ALA A 4 -19.77 -11.49 9.24
N LEU A 5 -20.51 -11.71 10.33
CA LEU A 5 -21.98 -11.87 10.27
C LEU A 5 -22.74 -10.53 10.24
N GLU A 6 -22.14 -9.43 10.72
CA GLU A 6 -22.79 -8.10 10.70
C GLU A 6 -22.67 -7.40 9.35
N ALA A 7 -21.54 -7.60 8.65
CA ALA A 7 -21.28 -7.12 7.30
C ALA A 7 -22.36 -7.54 6.28
N SER A 8 -22.95 -8.74 6.48
CA SER A 8 -23.99 -9.33 5.62
C SER A 8 -25.37 -8.64 5.70
N LYS A 9 -25.60 -7.66 6.57
CA LYS A 9 -26.93 -7.09 6.82
C LYS A 9 -27.12 -5.63 6.43
N ILE A 10 -26.11 -4.96 5.87
CA ILE A 10 -26.23 -3.54 5.55
C ILE A 10 -27.05 -3.38 4.26
N LYS A 11 -28.28 -2.87 4.40
CA LYS A 11 -29.12 -2.60 3.22
C LYS A 11 -28.64 -1.31 2.56
N PRO A 12 -28.72 -1.21 1.21
CA PRO A 12 -28.35 0.03 0.53
C PRO A 12 -29.19 1.26 0.94
N SER A 13 -30.40 1.05 1.45
CA SER A 13 -31.26 2.10 2.04
C SER A 13 -30.71 2.68 3.34
N ASP A 14 -29.86 1.94 4.05
CA ASP A 14 -29.39 2.26 5.40
C ASP A 14 -28.01 2.93 5.38
N ILE A 15 -27.44 3.12 4.19
CA ILE A 15 -26.17 3.81 3.96
C ILE A 15 -26.50 5.27 3.62
N ASP A 16 -25.94 6.20 4.37
CA ASP A 16 -25.86 7.62 4.01
C ASP A 16 -24.40 8.10 4.18
N PRO A 17 -24.04 9.28 3.67
CA PRO A 17 -22.67 9.80 3.79
C PRO A 17 -22.19 9.97 5.23
N ILE A 18 -23.07 10.29 6.17
CA ILE A 18 -22.72 10.53 7.59
C ILE A 18 -22.32 9.21 8.22
N ARG A 19 -23.16 8.19 8.09
CA ARG A 19 -22.90 6.83 8.59
C ARG A 19 -21.67 6.20 7.94
N LEU A 20 -21.48 6.45 6.65
CA LEU A 20 -20.28 6.00 5.94
C LEU A 20 -19.02 6.68 6.48
N ARG A 21 -19.10 7.95 6.88
CA ARG A 21 -17.98 8.68 7.49
C ARG A 21 -17.69 8.24 8.92
N GLU A 22 -18.72 7.98 9.72
CA GLU A 22 -18.55 7.38 11.04
C GLU A 22 -17.80 6.04 10.96
N LEU A 23 -18.16 5.22 9.98
CA LEU A 23 -17.47 3.96 9.71
C LEU A 23 -16.03 4.16 9.20
N ALA A 24 -15.77 5.21 8.42
CA ALA A 24 -14.43 5.53 7.94
C ALA A 24 -13.50 6.07 9.05
N LEU A 25 -14.06 6.65 10.11
CA LEU A 25 -13.31 7.13 11.27
C LEU A 25 -13.05 6.03 12.32
N ASP A 26 -13.82 4.94 12.28
CA ASP A 26 -13.72 3.83 13.22
C ASP A 26 -12.92 2.66 12.63
N ILE A 27 -11.68 2.53 13.11
CA ILE A 27 -10.71 1.54 12.63
C ILE A 27 -11.18 0.10 12.92
N GLU A 28 -11.85 -0.13 14.04
CA GLU A 28 -12.32 -1.48 14.43
C GLU A 28 -13.43 -1.99 13.50
N ARG A 29 -14.03 -1.08 12.71
CA ARG A 29 -15.18 -1.35 11.86
C ARG A 29 -14.84 -1.43 10.37
N ARG A 30 -13.56 -1.67 10.01
CA ARG A 30 -13.09 -1.87 8.62
C ARG A 30 -14.02 -2.77 7.78
N ALA A 31 -14.35 -3.95 8.30
CA ALA A 31 -15.20 -4.91 7.58
C ALA A 31 -16.59 -4.33 7.28
N VAL A 32 -17.15 -3.56 8.22
CA VAL A 32 -18.45 -2.90 8.09
C VAL A 32 -18.35 -1.74 7.10
N PHE A 33 -17.26 -0.97 7.14
CA PHE A 33 -16.98 0.12 6.21
C PHE A 33 -16.87 -0.36 4.75
N VAL A 34 -16.14 -1.45 4.50
CA VAL A 34 -16.02 -2.07 3.17
C VAL A 34 -17.38 -2.54 2.65
N SER A 35 -18.15 -3.26 3.48
CA SER A 35 -19.50 -3.70 3.09
C SER A 35 -20.45 -2.53 2.84
N ALA A 36 -20.30 -1.43 3.59
CA ALA A 36 -21.07 -0.22 3.38
C ALA A 36 -20.76 0.44 2.02
N CYS A 37 -19.49 0.50 1.64
CA CYS A 37 -19.06 0.99 0.33
C CYS A 37 -19.60 0.12 -0.81
N GLN A 38 -19.58 -1.21 -0.65
CA GLN A 38 -20.14 -2.14 -1.65
C GLN A 38 -21.66 -1.97 -1.81
N ALA A 39 -22.39 -1.82 -0.70
CA ALA A 39 -23.82 -1.57 -0.73
C ALA A 39 -24.17 -0.23 -1.40
N TRP A 40 -23.35 0.82 -1.17
CA TRP A 40 -23.47 2.12 -1.83
C TRP A 40 -23.38 2.00 -3.36
N ILE A 41 -22.35 1.31 -3.86
CA ILE A 41 -22.15 1.09 -5.31
C ILE A 41 -23.25 0.23 -5.91
N THR A 42 -23.68 -0.83 -5.20
CA THR A 42 -24.74 -1.73 -5.67
C THR A 42 -26.09 -1.04 -5.78
N ALA A 43 -26.33 0.01 -4.97
CA ALA A 43 -27.49 0.89 -5.13
C ALA A 43 -27.40 1.83 -6.35
N GLY A 44 -26.37 1.72 -7.19
CA GLY A 44 -26.15 2.60 -8.33
C GLY A 44 -25.71 4.01 -7.93
N ARG A 45 -25.23 4.20 -6.69
CA ARG A 45 -24.70 5.49 -6.24
C ARG A 45 -23.26 5.65 -6.67
N GLU A 46 -22.86 6.89 -6.90
CA GLU A 46 -21.53 7.19 -7.43
C GLU A 46 -20.42 6.95 -6.41
N VAL A 47 -19.30 6.40 -6.89
CA VAL A 47 -18.05 6.23 -6.12
C VAL A 47 -17.55 7.56 -5.55
N SER A 48 -17.80 8.68 -6.25
CA SER A 48 -17.43 10.04 -5.82
C SER A 48 -17.95 10.39 -4.41
N GLY A 49 -19.13 9.89 -4.04
CA GLY A 49 -19.70 10.07 -2.70
C GLY A 49 -18.91 9.35 -1.61
N ILE A 50 -18.34 8.18 -1.92
CA ILE A 50 -17.47 7.44 -1.00
C ILE A 50 -16.12 8.15 -0.87
N ALA A 51 -15.55 8.62 -1.99
CA ALA A 51 -14.28 9.35 -2.01
C ALA A 51 -14.34 10.64 -1.15
N ALA A 52 -15.47 11.35 -1.19
CA ALA A 52 -15.69 12.52 -0.35
C ALA A 52 -15.77 12.16 1.15
N VAL A 53 -16.34 11.01 1.47
CA VAL A 53 -16.49 10.51 2.85
C VAL A 53 -15.15 10.10 3.47
N ILE A 54 -14.26 9.47 2.71
CA ILE A 54 -12.97 8.97 3.19
C ILE A 54 -11.84 10.00 3.12
N ARG A 55 -12.12 11.20 2.57
CA ARG A 55 -11.16 12.30 2.60
C ARG A 55 -10.79 12.61 4.04
N GLU A 56 -9.48 12.70 4.32
CA GLU A 56 -8.92 12.95 5.65
C GLU A 56 -9.22 11.84 6.68
N THR A 57 -9.53 10.63 6.22
CA THR A 57 -9.66 9.44 7.07
C THR A 57 -8.47 8.50 6.85
N PRO A 58 -8.17 7.58 7.79
CA PRO A 58 -7.00 6.71 7.66
C PRO A 58 -7.16 5.59 6.64
N TRP A 59 -8.39 5.29 6.18
CA TRP A 59 -8.65 4.29 5.13
C TRP A 59 -8.42 4.90 3.74
N ARG A 60 -7.23 4.64 3.18
CA ARG A 60 -6.85 5.12 1.85
C ARG A 60 -7.52 4.21 0.77
N PHE A 61 -7.86 4.78 -0.40
CA PHE A 61 -8.31 4.20 -1.70
C PHE A 61 -9.50 3.16 -1.80
N ILE A 62 -10.40 3.29 -2.81
CA ILE A 62 -11.63 2.44 -3.03
C ILE A 62 -12.03 2.21 -4.51
N LEU A 63 -12.41 0.98 -4.88
CA LEU A 63 -12.70 0.43 -6.23
C LEU A 63 -14.08 0.79 -6.83
N THR A 64 -14.28 0.48 -8.13
CA THR A 64 -15.44 0.88 -8.94
C THR A 64 -16.02 -0.22 -9.85
N ASN A 65 -17.31 -0.11 -10.21
CA ASN A 65 -17.96 -0.94 -11.23
C ASN A 65 -17.54 -0.62 -12.69
N SER A 66 -16.74 0.42 -12.90
CA SER A 66 -16.14 0.80 -14.20
C SER A 66 -14.71 0.26 -14.38
N GLY A 67 -14.22 -0.55 -13.45
CA GLY A 67 -12.90 -1.19 -13.51
C GLY A 67 -11.73 -0.32 -13.06
N GLN A 68 -11.97 0.82 -12.40
CA GLN A 68 -10.90 1.69 -11.91
C GLN A 68 -10.30 1.12 -10.61
N ALA A 69 -9.07 0.57 -10.71
CA ALA A 69 -8.39 -0.12 -9.62
C ALA A 69 -7.91 0.85 -8.51
N ILE A 70 -8.52 0.74 -7.33
CA ILE A 70 -8.23 1.49 -6.10
C ILE A 70 -8.80 0.66 -4.91
N GLU A 71 -8.21 0.64 -3.71
CA GLU A 71 -8.30 -0.53 -2.80
C GLU A 71 -8.01 -0.22 -1.30
N VAL A 72 -8.74 -0.83 -0.34
CA VAL A 72 -8.79 -0.33 1.07
C VAL A 72 -7.68 -0.85 1.97
N GLU A 73 -6.72 0.01 2.33
CA GLU A 73 -5.68 -0.23 3.35
C GLU A 73 -5.48 1.00 4.26
N HIS A 74 -5.21 0.75 5.55
CA HIS A 74 -4.89 1.82 6.51
C HIS A 74 -3.52 2.42 6.15
N VAL A 75 -3.30 3.72 6.40
CA VAL A 75 -1.98 4.32 6.19
C VAL A 75 -0.88 3.54 6.92
N ASP A 76 -1.09 3.18 8.18
CA ASP A 76 -0.16 2.34 8.95
C ASP A 76 0.07 0.95 8.32
N GLU A 77 -0.93 0.37 7.65
CA GLU A 77 -0.77 -0.92 6.97
C GLU A 77 0.11 -0.77 5.72
N LEU A 78 -0.03 0.33 4.98
CA LEU A 78 0.82 0.66 3.84
C LEU A 78 2.26 0.96 4.27
N GLU A 79 2.40 1.72 5.35
CA GLU A 79 3.69 2.07 5.94
C GLU A 79 4.41 0.82 6.47
N ALA A 80 3.70 -0.02 7.25
CA ALA A 80 4.24 -1.28 7.75
C ALA A 80 4.63 -2.22 6.61
N ALA A 81 3.83 -2.29 5.54
CA ALA A 81 4.16 -3.09 4.37
C ALA A 81 5.43 -2.58 3.66
N TYR A 82 5.61 -1.25 3.56
CA TYR A 82 6.82 -0.67 2.97
C TYR A 82 8.05 -0.95 3.82
N TRP A 83 8.02 -0.67 5.12
CA TRP A 83 9.15 -0.95 6.00
C TRP A 83 9.51 -2.43 6.05
N LYS A 84 8.51 -3.32 6.04
CA LYS A 84 8.75 -4.75 5.90
C LYS A 84 9.44 -5.09 4.58
N ALA A 85 9.03 -4.48 3.47
CA ALA A 85 9.67 -4.70 2.17
C ALA A 85 11.12 -4.16 2.15
N VAL A 86 11.40 -3.05 2.84
CA VAL A 86 12.76 -2.54 3.06
C VAL A 86 13.60 -3.52 3.88
N ASP A 87 13.05 -4.06 4.96
CA ASP A 87 13.73 -5.08 5.78
C ASP A 87 14.05 -6.34 4.98
N GLU A 88 13.07 -6.85 4.22
CA GLU A 88 13.24 -8.02 3.34
C GLU A 88 14.29 -7.77 2.25
N MET A 89 14.29 -6.57 1.65
CA MET A 89 15.32 -6.16 0.70
C MET A 89 16.71 -6.16 1.34
N ASN A 90 16.83 -5.66 2.59
CA ASN A 90 18.09 -5.62 3.33
C ASN A 90 18.65 -6.99 3.70
N VAL A 91 17.82 -8.04 3.78
CA VAL A 91 18.31 -9.43 3.92
C VAL A 91 19.21 -9.83 2.73
N GLY A 92 18.93 -9.29 1.55
CA GLY A 92 19.73 -9.49 0.34
C GLY A 92 21.13 -8.86 0.39
N ARG A 93 21.41 -7.95 1.33
CA ARG A 93 22.67 -7.19 1.34
C ARG A 93 23.91 -8.07 1.33
N SER A 94 23.92 -9.15 2.12
CA SER A 94 25.08 -10.05 2.21
C SER A 94 25.35 -10.84 0.92
N CYS A 95 24.42 -10.80 -0.04
CA CYS A 95 24.51 -11.47 -1.33
C CYS A 95 25.03 -10.56 -2.44
N ILE A 96 25.23 -9.27 -2.19
CA ILE A 96 25.74 -8.32 -3.17
C ILE A 96 27.20 -8.70 -3.51
N GLY A 97 27.48 -8.88 -4.80
CA GLY A 97 28.78 -9.33 -5.30
C GLY A 97 29.02 -10.85 -5.25
N ASN A 98 28.07 -11.63 -4.73
CA ASN A 98 28.16 -13.08 -4.74
C ASN A 98 27.52 -13.65 -6.02
N GLU A 99 28.35 -14.28 -6.84
CA GLU A 99 27.89 -14.95 -8.07
C GLU A 99 26.79 -15.97 -7.77
N GLY A 100 25.70 -15.90 -8.53
CA GLY A 100 24.54 -16.80 -8.41
C GLY A 100 23.47 -16.35 -7.41
N HIS A 101 23.67 -15.24 -6.72
CA HIS A 101 22.70 -14.67 -5.78
C HIS A 101 22.16 -13.29 -6.21
N GLU A 102 22.51 -12.80 -7.39
CA GLU A 102 22.12 -11.48 -7.89
C GLU A 102 20.60 -11.36 -8.02
N GLU A 103 19.94 -12.39 -8.51
CA GLU A 103 18.49 -12.38 -8.68
C GLU A 103 17.74 -12.28 -7.34
N TYR A 104 18.31 -12.81 -6.25
CA TYR A 104 17.74 -12.67 -4.90
C TYR A 104 17.75 -11.21 -4.44
N VAL A 105 18.86 -10.50 -4.67
CA VAL A 105 18.97 -9.06 -4.37
C VAL A 105 18.01 -8.26 -5.23
N LEU A 106 17.96 -8.55 -6.54
CA LEU A 106 17.10 -7.85 -7.49
C LEU A 106 15.61 -8.10 -7.21
N GLU A 107 15.23 -9.30 -6.80
CA GLU A 107 13.85 -9.61 -6.37
C GLU A 107 13.46 -8.78 -5.13
N GLY A 108 14.35 -8.66 -4.15
CA GLY A 108 14.16 -7.79 -2.99
C GLY A 108 13.90 -6.33 -3.40
N ILE A 109 14.74 -5.79 -4.28
CA ILE A 109 14.58 -4.42 -4.82
C ILE A 109 13.27 -4.28 -5.59
N ARG A 110 12.90 -5.23 -6.47
CA ARG A 110 11.64 -5.20 -7.23
C ARG A 110 10.43 -5.21 -6.31
N ASN A 111 10.44 -6.03 -5.28
CA ASN A 111 9.35 -6.10 -4.30
C ASN A 111 9.23 -4.80 -3.52
N CYS A 112 10.35 -4.24 -3.06
CA CYS A 112 10.38 -2.93 -2.39
C CYS A 112 9.84 -1.80 -3.31
N LEU A 113 10.30 -1.74 -4.56
CA LEU A 113 9.81 -0.77 -5.56
C LEU A 113 8.31 -0.94 -5.85
N LYS A 114 7.81 -2.18 -5.90
CA LYS A 114 6.39 -2.47 -6.12
C LYS A 114 5.54 -1.98 -4.95
N VAL A 115 5.96 -2.25 -3.72
CA VAL A 115 5.26 -1.80 -2.50
C VAL A 115 5.33 -0.28 -2.36
N HIS A 116 6.51 0.31 -2.56
CA HIS A 116 6.67 1.76 -2.57
C HIS A 116 5.79 2.41 -3.63
N ARG A 117 5.76 1.91 -4.87
CA ARG A 117 4.89 2.44 -5.94
C ARG A 117 3.41 2.40 -5.54
N ARG A 118 2.98 1.36 -4.81
CA ARG A 118 1.61 1.26 -4.29
C ARG A 118 1.36 2.27 -3.18
N ALA A 119 2.28 2.39 -2.22
CA ALA A 119 2.17 3.33 -1.11
C ALA A 119 2.24 4.80 -1.58
N SER A 120 3.15 5.13 -2.48
CA SER A 120 3.36 6.48 -3.04
C SER A 120 2.18 6.99 -3.86
N GLN A 121 1.24 6.13 -4.24
CA GLN A 121 0.00 6.56 -4.89
C GLN A 121 -0.97 7.24 -3.90
N PHE A 122 -0.82 7.00 -2.59
CA PHE A 122 -1.78 7.47 -1.58
C PHE A 122 -1.14 8.05 -0.31
N MET A 123 0.17 7.89 -0.10
CA MET A 123 0.96 8.56 0.94
C MET A 123 1.51 9.89 0.41
N THR A 124 1.46 10.92 1.25
CA THR A 124 1.95 12.27 0.99
C THR A 124 3.37 12.43 1.52
N PHE A 125 4.08 13.49 1.11
CA PHE A 125 5.41 13.82 1.65
C PHE A 125 5.38 14.06 3.18
N GLU A 126 4.22 14.39 3.74
CA GLU A 126 4.03 14.59 5.19
C GLU A 126 3.93 13.27 5.97
N ASP A 127 3.73 12.12 5.29
CA ASP A 127 3.64 10.79 5.91
C ASP A 127 5.05 10.16 6.16
N ASP A 128 6.10 10.98 6.31
CA ASP A 128 7.51 10.65 6.61
C ASP A 128 8.08 9.43 5.84
N PHE A 129 7.79 9.40 4.55
CA PHE A 129 8.02 8.25 3.71
C PHE A 129 9.43 8.29 3.09
N ALA A 130 10.39 7.55 3.68
CA ALA A 130 11.77 7.47 3.17
C ALA A 130 11.78 7.16 1.67
N ARG A 131 12.49 7.95 0.87
CA ARG A 131 12.52 7.76 -0.58
C ARG A 131 13.07 6.36 -0.87
N VAL A 132 12.37 5.57 -1.67
CA VAL A 132 12.86 4.22 -2.02
C VAL A 132 14.23 4.27 -2.69
N GLU A 133 14.56 5.37 -3.35
CA GLU A 133 15.89 5.66 -3.88
C GLU A 133 16.94 5.66 -2.78
N ASP A 134 16.69 6.34 -1.65
CA ASP A 134 17.60 6.37 -0.50
C ASP A 134 17.72 4.98 0.14
N ALA A 135 16.61 4.24 0.24
CA ALA A 135 16.63 2.86 0.76
C ALA A 135 17.48 1.93 -0.12
N ILE A 136 17.40 2.07 -1.45
CA ILE A 136 18.23 1.32 -2.40
C ILE A 136 19.68 1.79 -2.33
N SER A 137 19.96 3.09 -2.27
CA SER A 137 21.33 3.60 -2.10
C SER A 137 21.97 3.06 -0.82
N ASN A 138 21.24 3.10 0.30
CA ASN A 138 21.70 2.56 1.58
C ASN A 138 21.98 1.06 1.50
N LEU A 139 21.20 0.28 0.73
CA LEU A 139 21.44 -1.14 0.51
C LEU A 139 22.83 -1.42 -0.08
N PHE A 140 23.30 -0.56 -0.99
CA PHE A 140 24.56 -0.73 -1.72
C PHE A 140 25.76 0.00 -1.07
N GLU A 141 25.52 0.89 -0.11
CA GLU A 141 26.58 1.66 0.55
C GLU A 141 27.71 0.77 1.11
N GLY A 142 28.96 1.05 0.72
CA GLY A 142 30.13 0.30 1.21
C GLY A 142 30.20 -1.16 0.74
N THR A 143 29.36 -1.58 -0.22
CA THR A 143 29.43 -2.93 -0.82
C THR A 143 30.41 -3.00 -1.99
N GLY A 144 30.81 -1.85 -2.56
CA GLY A 144 31.61 -1.77 -3.78
C GLY A 144 30.79 -2.05 -5.05
N TYR A 145 29.46 -1.96 -4.98
CA TYR A 145 28.54 -2.10 -6.11
C TYR A 145 27.53 -0.97 -6.09
N ILE A 146 26.99 -0.63 -7.26
CA ILE A 146 25.92 0.35 -7.44
C ILE A 146 24.75 -0.24 -8.21
N TYR A 147 23.53 0.07 -7.79
CA TYR A 147 22.32 -0.25 -8.55
C TYR A 147 22.18 0.71 -9.74
N ASN A 148 22.05 0.18 -10.95
CA ASN A 148 22.00 1.02 -12.16
C ASN A 148 20.57 1.45 -12.56
N GLY A 149 19.55 1.06 -11.80
CA GLY A 149 18.15 1.36 -12.12
C GLY A 149 17.52 0.49 -13.20
N GLU A 150 18.32 -0.31 -13.92
CA GLU A 150 17.90 -1.20 -15.01
C GLU A 150 17.90 -2.66 -14.56
N ASN A 151 17.46 -2.91 -13.33
CA ASN A 151 17.32 -4.26 -12.80
C ASN A 151 18.65 -5.05 -12.79
N SER A 152 19.75 -4.35 -12.56
CA SER A 152 21.08 -4.93 -12.36
C SER A 152 21.90 -4.01 -11.45
N PHE A 153 23.02 -4.52 -10.96
CA PHE A 153 24.00 -3.72 -10.23
C PHE A 153 25.38 -4.07 -10.74
N ILE A 154 26.27 -3.08 -10.75
CA ILE A 154 27.63 -3.19 -11.31
C ILE A 154 28.64 -2.83 -10.23
N PRO A 155 29.89 -3.33 -10.34
CA PRO A 155 30.97 -2.85 -9.48
C PRO A 155 31.05 -1.32 -9.52
N ASP A 156 31.29 -0.73 -8.36
CA ASP A 156 31.54 0.69 -8.21
C ASP A 156 33.03 0.93 -8.53
N ASP A 157 33.32 1.38 -9.75
CA ASP A 157 34.69 1.54 -10.29
C ASP A 157 35.42 2.80 -9.75
N GLU A 158 35.05 3.30 -8.56
CA GLU A 158 35.76 4.41 -7.88
C GLU A 158 37.11 4.00 -7.27
#